data_AF-A0AAW6PZI9-F1
#
_entry.id   AF-A0AAW6PZI9-F1
#
_cell.length_a   1.000
_cell.length_b   1.000
_cell.length_c   1.000
_cell.angle_alpha   90.00
_cell.angle_beta   90.00
_cell.angle_gamma   90.00
#
_symmetry.space_group_name_H-M   'P 1'
#
loop_
_entity.id
_entity.type
_entity.pdbx_description
1 polymer ?
#
loop_
_entity_poly.entity_id
_entity_poly.type
_entity_poly.pdbx_seq_one_letter_code
_entity_poly.pdbx_strand_id
1 'polypeptide(L)' 'MTDSGDAPVTRVEFHRQHQADAVAEAERLLARRGELQGAWLHWVAGELYRLGPPPYASMVRRELQRLSQG' A
#
# COMPACT_ATOMS: atom_id res chain seq x y z
N MET A 1 -1.61 6.46 37.91
CA MET A 1 -0.63 5.60 37.21
C MET A 1 -1.21 4.20 37.32
N THR A 2 -2.10 3.78 36.43
CA THR A 2 -1.84 3.41 35.03
C THR A 2 -3.08 3.69 34.16
N ASP A 3 -2.97 4.62 33.21
CA ASP A 3 -3.86 4.63 32.05
C ASP A 3 -3.11 3.85 30.97
N SER A 4 -3.44 2.58 30.83
CA SER A 4 -2.90 1.75 29.75
C SER A 4 -3.62 2.16 28.47
N GLY A 5 -3.05 3.15 27.78
CA GLY A 5 -3.50 3.67 26.49
C GLY A 5 -3.28 2.68 25.34
N ASP A 6 -3.90 1.51 25.44
CA ASP A 6 -4.03 0.55 24.33
C ASP A 6 -5.43 0.70 23.70
N ALA A 7 -5.70 1.91 23.17
CA ALA A 7 -6.82 2.06 22.25
C ALA A 7 -6.39 1.46 20.91
N PRO A 8 -7.19 0.58 20.27
CA PRO A 8 -6.86 0.07 18.95
C PRO A 8 -6.71 1.25 17.99
N VAL A 9 -5.54 1.36 17.34
CA VAL A 9 -5.26 2.41 16.34
C VAL A 9 -6.45 2.50 15.39
N THR A 10 -7.08 3.67 15.35
CA THR A 10 -8.28 3.83 14.54
C THR A 10 -7.90 3.70 13.06
N ARG A 11 -8.84 3.23 12.22
CA ARG A 11 -8.62 3.16 10.77
C ARG A 11 -8.07 4.47 10.20
N VAL A 12 -8.55 5.61 10.69
CA VAL A 12 -8.13 6.94 10.22
C VAL A 12 -6.67 7.23 10.58
N GLU A 13 -6.24 6.91 11.80
CA GLU A 13 -4.85 7.08 12.22
C GLU A 13 -3.92 6.15 11.46
N PHE A 14 -4.31 4.88 11.29
CA PHE A 14 -3.56 3.92 10.47
C PHE A 14 -3.36 4.44 9.04
N HIS A 15 -4.43 4.93 8.43
CA HIS A 15 -4.36 5.51 7.09
C HIS A 15 -3.43 6.73 7.05
N ARG A 16 -3.52 7.65 8.02
CA ARG A 16 -2.64 8.83 8.06
C ARG A 16 -1.19 8.45 8.21
N GLN A 17 -0.88 7.50 9.09
CA GLN A 17 0.48 7.05 9.35
C GLN A 17 1.11 6.41 8.11
N HIS A 18 0.37 5.57 7.39
CA HIS A 18 0.90 4.79 6.28
C HIS A 18 0.65 5.40 4.90
N GLN A 19 0.05 6.59 4.81
CA GLN A 19 -0.30 7.17 3.51
C GLN A 19 0.93 7.47 2.65
N ALA A 20 1.98 8.06 3.24
CA ALA A 20 3.21 8.36 2.52
C ALA A 20 3.89 7.08 2.02
N ASP A 21 4.00 6.07 2.88
CA ASP A 21 4.59 4.77 2.55
C ASP A 21 3.80 4.06 1.44
N ALA A 22 2.46 4.12 1.51
CA ALA A 22 1.61 3.48 0.52
C ALA A 22 1.75 4.12 -0.87
N VAL A 23 1.95 5.45 -0.93
CA VAL A 23 2.23 6.16 -2.17
C VAL A 23 3.61 5.78 -2.71
N ALA A 24 4.64 5.77 -1.86
CA ALA A 24 6.00 5.39 -2.28
C ALA A 24 6.04 3.96 -2.85
N GLU A 25 5.33 3.02 -2.22
CA GLU A 25 5.26 1.66 -2.75
C GLU A 25 4.45 1.57 -4.04
N ALA A 26 3.36 2.32 -4.18
CA ALA A 26 2.64 2.40 -5.44
C ALA A 26 3.52 2.94 -6.58
N GLU A 27 4.34 3.95 -6.32
CA GLU A 27 5.32 4.49 -7.29
C GLU A 27 6.39 3.45 -7.65
N ARG A 28 6.95 2.74 -6.66
CA ARG A 28 7.92 1.65 -6.88
C ARG A 28 7.33 0.55 -7.78
N LEU A 29 6.09 0.15 -7.52
CA LEU A 29 5.39 -0.85 -8.31
C LEU A 29 5.14 -0.35 -9.74
N LEU A 30 4.73 0.90 -9.90
CA LEU A 30 4.46 1.50 -11.21
C LEU A 30 5.73 1.67 -12.05
N ALA A 31 6.87 2.03 -11.45
CA ALA A 31 8.14 2.19 -12.15
C ALA A 31 8.58 0.91 -12.89
N ARG A 32 8.24 -0.27 -12.36
CA ARG A 32 8.53 -1.57 -12.99
C ARG A 32 7.63 -1.93 -14.16
N ARG A 33 6.58 -1.14 -14.44
CA ARG A 33 5.61 -1.42 -15.51
C ARG A 33 6.26 -1.55 -16.89
N GLY A 34 7.20 -0.65 -17.21
CA GLY A 34 7.90 -0.66 -18.50
C GLY A 34 8.84 -1.86 -18.67
N GLU A 35 9.48 -2.28 -17.59
CA GLU A 35 10.44 -3.39 -17.58
C GLU A 35 9.74 -4.76 -17.67
N LEU A 36 8.65 -4.93 -16.92
CA LEU A 36 7.93 -6.21 -16.81
C LEU A 36 6.85 -6.40 -17.87
N GLN A 37 6.37 -5.31 -18.49
CA GLN A 37 5.38 -5.32 -19.57
C GLN A 37 4.18 -6.22 -19.24
N GLY A 38 3.89 -7.24 -20.06
CA GLY A 38 2.75 -8.15 -19.87
C GLY A 38 2.80 -8.95 -18.57
N ALA A 39 3.97 -9.14 -17.97
CA ALA A 39 4.11 -9.84 -16.69
C ALA A 39 3.82 -8.93 -15.47
N TRP A 40 3.71 -7.61 -15.68
CA TRP A 40 3.64 -6.63 -14.61
C TRP A 40 2.47 -6.87 -13.65
N LEU A 41 1.27 -7.13 -14.15
CA LEU A 41 0.09 -7.35 -13.29
C LEU A 41 0.22 -8.61 -12.42
N HIS A 42 0.79 -9.69 -12.97
CA HIS A 42 1.02 -10.92 -12.20
C HIS A 42 2.05 -10.69 -11.09
N TRP A 43 3.14 -9.98 -11.41
CA TRP A 43 4.15 -9.61 -10.43
C TRP A 43 3.59 -8.71 -9.33
N VAL A 44 2.82 -7.67 -9.68
CA VAL A 44 2.15 -6.78 -8.71
C VAL A 44 1.24 -7.57 -7.77
N ALA A 45 0.49 -8.56 -8.26
CA ALA A 45 -0.34 -9.39 -7.40
C ALA A 45 0.50 -10.14 -6.34
N GLY A 46 1.67 -10.65 -6.73
CA GLY A 46 2.64 -11.25 -5.82
C GLY A 46 3.20 -10.27 -4.80
N GLU A 47 3.55 -9.04 -5.21
CA GLU A 47 3.99 -7.98 -4.29
C GLU A 47 2.92 -7.66 -3.25
N LEU A 48 1.68 -7.39 -3.70
CA LEU A 48 0.57 -7.04 -2.82
C LEU A 48 0.22 -8.16 -1.84
N TYR A 49 0.40 -9.43 -2.23
CA TYR A 49 0.20 -10.56 -1.33
C TYR A 49 1.25 -10.63 -0.21
N ARG A 50 2.47 -10.16 -0.48
CA ARG A 50 3.55 -10.07 0.52
C ARG A 50 3.41 -8.85 1.44
N LEU A 51 2.68 -7.83 1.02
CA LEU A 51 2.41 -6.65 1.84
C LEU A 51 1.43 -7.01 2.97
N GLY A 52 1.90 -6.86 4.21
CA GLY A 52 1.09 -6.92 5.41
C GLY A 52 1.20 -5.61 6.19
N PRO A 53 0.14 -5.19 6.92
CA PRO A 53 -1.15 -5.88 7.08
C PRO A 53 -2.12 -5.65 5.89
N PRO A 54 -3.22 -6.42 5.76
CA PRO A 54 -4.18 -6.29 4.64
C PRO A 54 -4.74 -4.87 4.38
N PRO A 55 -5.00 -4.03 5.41
CA PRO A 55 -5.39 -2.63 5.19
C PRO A 55 -4.32 -1.82 4.46
N TYR A 56 -3.03 -2.07 4.75
CA TYR A 56 -1.92 -1.42 4.06
C TYR A 56 -1.85 -1.83 2.59
N ALA A 57 -1.94 -3.14 2.30
CA ALA A 57 -1.97 -3.64 0.92
C ALA A 57 -3.13 -3.03 0.11
N SER A 58 -4.28 -2.79 0.76
CA SER A 58 -5.42 -2.12 0.13
C SER A 58 -5.15 -0.64 -0.17
N MET A 59 -4.42 0.07 0.72
CA MET A 59 -3.96 1.45 0.47
C MET A 59 -3.02 1.50 -0.74
N VAL A 60 -2.01 0.63 -0.79
CA VAL A 60 -1.07 0.56 -1.93
C VAL A 60 -1.80 0.28 -3.24
N ARG A 61 -2.75 -0.67 -3.24
CA ARG A 61 -3.56 -0.97 -4.43
C ARG A 61 -4.33 0.25 -4.93
N ARG A 62 -4.94 1.02 -4.02
CA ARG A 62 -5.69 2.22 -4.36
C ARG A 62 -4.80 3.30 -4.96
N GLU A 63 -3.64 3.57 -4.35
CA GLU A 63 -2.72 4.58 -4.87
C GLU A 63 -2.10 4.14 -6.20
N LEU A 64 -1.77 2.86 -6.37
CA LEU A 64 -1.30 2.33 -7.64
C LEU A 64 -2.34 2.50 -8.76
N GLN A 65 -3.61 2.23 -8.45
CA GLN A 65 -4.72 2.47 -9.36
C GLN A 65 -4.84 3.95 -9.72
N ARG A 66 -4.75 4.86 -8.73
CA ARG A 66 -4.78 6.31 -8.96
C ARG A 66 -3.63 6.79 -9.86
N LEU A 67 -2.40 6.35 -9.59
CA LEU A 67 -1.20 6.77 -10.32
C LEU A 67 -1.15 6.20 -11.75
N SER A 68 -1.79 5.05 -11.99
CA SER A 68 -1.84 4.42 -13.32
C SER A 68 -2.97 4.92 -14.23
N GLN A 69 -3.97 5.60 -13.65
CA GLN A 69 -5.10 6.20 -14.37
C GLN A 69 -4.93 7.71 -14.64
N GLY A 70 -3.97 8.36 -13.99
CA GLY A 70 -3.55 9.73 -14.29
C GLY A 70 -2.54 9.78 -15.42
#